data_AF-A0A956DSQ7-F1
#
_entry.id   AF-A0A956DSQ7-F1
#
_cell.length_a   1.000
_cell.length_b   1.000
_cell.length_c   1.000
_cell.angle_alpha   90.00
_cell.angle_beta   90.00
_cell.angle_gamma   90.00
#
_symmetry.space_group_name_H-M   'P 1'
#
loop_
_entity.id
_entity.type
_entity.pdbx_description
1 polymer ?
#
loop_
_entity_poly.entity_id
_entity_poly.type
_entity_poly.pdbx_seq_one_letter_code
_entity_poly.pdbx_strand_id
1 'polypeptide(L)'
;MTSFPFEHSSTTTGAASDQFDSYACGPQNESGPEVIYQVELTSPGFLWLELSGLPAGVDIDVHLLGSLDPNDCLDRGHWSVGDLLPAGQYYVTADTWVDGNGVPADGAYTLGIGLTTVQDLQGWGMDGGVAYDALHVFDRAWHDGLVETTAYAVVDFAVHAAQKRMWVFDVFDTSLRHHTYTTVGEASDPNADGFADSFSNLSGSHKSSLGLMKGAELYTGTYGPSMRLDGLEPGFNDNVRPRAIVVHSWTGSAPAYVATHPTSGAAPTWGCLGIDPGIVEDLRSFLAEGGLLLSHFPDGSWSQTSTFLP
;
A
#
# COMPACT_ATOMS: atom_id res chain seq x y z
N MET A 1 -22.93 -0.79 -3.55
CA MET A 1 -22.67 -0.42 -2.13
C MET A 1 -21.96 0.92 -2.09
N THR A 2 -22.09 1.65 -0.98
CA THR A 2 -21.57 3.03 -0.81
C THR A 2 -20.86 3.24 0.54
N SER A 3 -20.59 2.17 1.29
CA SER A 3 -19.96 2.20 2.61
C SER A 3 -18.87 1.14 2.64
N PHE A 4 -17.69 1.50 3.12
CA PHE A 4 -16.50 0.64 3.17
C PHE A 4 -15.87 0.69 4.58
N PRO A 5 -15.22 -0.39 5.04
CA PRO A 5 -15.17 -1.70 4.39
C PRO A 5 -16.55 -2.36 4.32
N PHE A 6 -16.77 -3.19 3.29
CA PHE A 6 -18.00 -3.95 3.08
C PHE A 6 -17.66 -5.44 3.09
N GLU A 7 -18.54 -6.24 3.69
CA GLU A 7 -18.42 -7.69 3.69
C GLU A 7 -19.78 -8.32 3.36
N HIS A 8 -19.78 -9.35 2.51
CA HIS A 8 -20.98 -10.11 2.19
C HIS A 8 -20.67 -11.57 1.86
N SER A 9 -21.29 -12.49 2.58
CA SER A 9 -21.26 -13.91 2.25
C SER A 9 -22.38 -14.28 1.29
N SER A 10 -22.04 -15.00 0.22
CA SER A 10 -22.97 -15.41 -0.84
C SER A 10 -22.55 -16.78 -1.40
N THR A 11 -23.18 -17.19 -2.49
CA THR A 11 -22.86 -18.41 -3.23
C THR A 11 -23.11 -18.20 -4.72
N THR A 12 -22.24 -18.73 -5.59
CA THR A 12 -22.53 -18.80 -7.03
C THR A 12 -23.47 -19.97 -7.36
N THR A 13 -23.59 -20.97 -6.49
CA THR A 13 -24.55 -22.07 -6.68
C THR A 13 -25.99 -21.57 -6.84
N GLY A 14 -26.53 -21.80 -8.04
CA GLY A 14 -27.89 -21.37 -8.39
C GLY A 14 -28.05 -19.84 -8.49
N ALA A 15 -26.95 -19.12 -8.73
CA ALA A 15 -27.00 -17.69 -9.02
C ALA A 15 -27.92 -17.41 -10.22
N ALA A 16 -28.53 -16.22 -10.21
CA ALA A 16 -29.49 -15.84 -11.24
C ALA A 16 -28.84 -15.37 -12.55
N SER A 17 -27.56 -15.01 -12.51
CA SER A 17 -26.75 -14.65 -13.68
C SER A 17 -25.89 -15.84 -14.09
N ASP A 18 -25.74 -15.98 -15.41
CA ASP A 18 -24.92 -16.97 -16.14
C ASP A 18 -24.70 -16.36 -17.55
N GLN A 19 -24.14 -15.15 -17.61
CA GLN A 19 -24.05 -14.33 -18.82
C GLN A 19 -22.62 -13.96 -19.22
N PHE A 20 -21.65 -14.05 -18.30
CA PHE A 20 -20.29 -13.57 -18.52
C PHE A 20 -19.27 -14.71 -18.64
N ASP A 21 -19.29 -15.43 -19.75
CA ASP A 21 -18.42 -16.61 -19.95
C ASP A 21 -16.91 -16.31 -20.06
N SER A 22 -16.53 -15.04 -20.29
CA SER A 22 -15.12 -14.64 -20.49
C SER A 22 -14.95 -13.13 -20.33
N TYR A 23 -13.74 -12.71 -19.94
CA TYR A 23 -13.39 -11.31 -19.66
C TYR A 23 -12.18 -10.85 -20.49
N ALA A 24 -12.13 -9.59 -20.94
CA ALA A 24 -11.00 -9.10 -21.77
C ALA A 24 -9.64 -9.14 -21.04
N CYS A 25 -9.67 -9.10 -19.72
CA CYS A 25 -8.49 -9.14 -18.83
C CYS A 25 -7.93 -10.56 -18.63
N GLY A 26 -8.52 -11.63 -19.20
CA GLY A 26 -7.91 -12.96 -19.15
C GLY A 26 -8.62 -14.08 -19.95
N PRO A 27 -7.94 -15.20 -20.21
CA PRO A 27 -8.45 -16.26 -21.07
C PRO A 27 -9.23 -17.36 -20.34
N GLN A 28 -9.57 -17.18 -19.06
CA GLN A 28 -10.17 -18.24 -18.25
C GLN A 28 -11.61 -18.55 -18.68
N ASN A 29 -12.03 -19.78 -18.38
CA ASN A 29 -13.37 -20.26 -18.66
C ASN A 29 -14.29 -19.97 -17.48
N GLU A 30 -14.93 -18.81 -17.51
CA GLU A 30 -15.87 -18.34 -16.50
C GLU A 30 -17.31 -18.57 -16.95
N SER A 31 -17.58 -19.64 -17.70
CA SER A 31 -18.92 -19.95 -18.22
C SER A 31 -19.86 -20.56 -17.16
N GLY A 32 -19.57 -20.32 -15.89
CA GLY A 32 -20.36 -20.78 -14.77
C GLY A 32 -21.20 -19.64 -14.21
N PRO A 33 -22.06 -19.92 -13.22
CA PRO A 33 -22.93 -18.89 -12.68
C PRO A 33 -22.14 -17.81 -11.93
N GLU A 34 -22.54 -16.56 -12.11
CA GLU A 34 -21.91 -15.40 -11.48
C GLU A 34 -22.85 -14.58 -10.57
N VAL A 35 -22.25 -13.87 -9.62
CA VAL A 35 -22.94 -12.85 -8.82
C VAL A 35 -22.30 -11.49 -9.09
N ILE A 36 -23.13 -10.56 -9.56
CA ILE A 36 -22.70 -9.20 -9.91
C ILE A 36 -23.11 -8.22 -8.81
N TYR A 37 -22.15 -7.44 -8.35
CA TYR A 37 -22.31 -6.35 -7.40
C TYR A 37 -22.10 -5.02 -8.11
N GLN A 38 -22.90 -4.02 -7.76
CA GLN A 38 -22.68 -2.64 -8.19
C GLN A 38 -22.00 -1.87 -7.06
N VAL A 39 -20.89 -1.21 -7.35
CA VAL A 39 -20.12 -0.39 -6.42
C VAL A 39 -20.15 1.06 -6.89
N GLU A 40 -20.36 2.00 -5.96
CA GLU A 40 -20.34 3.43 -6.27
C GLU A 40 -19.29 4.12 -5.40
N LEU A 41 -18.33 4.75 -6.07
CA LEU A 41 -17.27 5.54 -5.46
C LEU A 41 -17.64 7.02 -5.52
N THR A 42 -17.75 7.66 -4.37
CA THR A 42 -18.09 9.09 -4.27
C THR A 42 -16.88 10.01 -4.45
N SER A 43 -15.68 9.44 -4.44
CA SER A 43 -14.40 10.13 -4.58
C SER A 43 -13.32 9.17 -5.11
N PRO A 44 -12.24 9.68 -5.72
CA PRO A 44 -11.14 8.83 -6.19
C PRO A 44 -10.44 8.08 -5.05
N GLY A 45 -10.10 6.82 -5.28
CA GLY A 45 -9.43 5.99 -4.28
C GLY A 45 -9.03 4.63 -4.83
N PHE A 46 -8.19 3.93 -4.08
CA PHE A 46 -7.81 2.56 -4.39
C PHE A 46 -8.90 1.62 -3.86
N LEU A 47 -9.61 0.97 -4.78
CA LEU A 47 -10.63 -0.03 -4.47
C LEU A 47 -9.96 -1.41 -4.44
N TRP A 48 -10.04 -2.12 -3.32
CA TRP A 48 -9.54 -3.49 -3.18
C TRP A 48 -10.72 -4.43 -2.97
N LEU A 49 -10.72 -5.55 -3.68
CA LEU A 49 -11.71 -6.62 -3.56
C LEU A 49 -11.00 -7.92 -3.20
N GLU A 50 -11.56 -8.68 -2.25
CA GLU A 50 -11.06 -10.01 -1.92
C GLU A 50 -12.17 -11.04 -1.73
N LEU A 51 -11.91 -12.27 -2.17
CA LEU A 51 -12.73 -13.43 -1.90
C LEU A 51 -12.07 -14.28 -0.82
N SER A 52 -12.86 -14.71 0.16
CA SER A 52 -12.42 -15.59 1.23
C SER A 52 -13.48 -16.63 1.58
N GLY A 53 -13.11 -17.60 2.42
CA GLY A 53 -14.04 -18.62 2.90
C GLY A 53 -14.52 -19.63 1.86
N LEU A 54 -13.82 -19.76 0.71
CA LEU A 54 -14.15 -20.72 -0.33
C LEU A 54 -13.93 -22.17 0.17
N PRO A 55 -14.95 -23.05 0.12
CA PRO A 55 -14.78 -24.47 0.41
C PRO A 55 -13.83 -25.19 -0.56
N ALA A 56 -13.31 -26.34 -0.15
CA ALA A 56 -12.46 -27.16 -1.02
C ALA A 56 -13.22 -27.59 -2.29
N GLY A 57 -12.63 -27.33 -3.46
CA GLY A 57 -13.20 -27.64 -4.77
C GLY A 57 -14.07 -26.54 -5.35
N VAL A 58 -14.26 -25.42 -4.63
CA VAL A 58 -14.84 -24.19 -5.17
C VAL A 58 -13.71 -23.36 -5.79
N ASP A 59 -13.94 -22.86 -7.00
CA ASP A 59 -13.01 -22.02 -7.75
C ASP A 59 -13.82 -20.86 -8.35
N ILE A 60 -13.81 -19.74 -7.62
CA ILE A 60 -14.52 -18.52 -8.00
C ILE A 60 -13.46 -17.45 -8.16
N ASP A 61 -13.42 -16.85 -9.34
CA ASP A 61 -12.56 -15.72 -9.66
C ASP A 61 -13.31 -14.40 -9.43
N VAL A 62 -12.58 -13.33 -9.10
CA VAL A 62 -13.14 -11.99 -8.95
C VAL A 62 -12.69 -11.08 -10.07
N HIS A 63 -13.63 -10.31 -10.60
CA HIS A 63 -13.44 -9.39 -11.72
C HIS A 63 -13.95 -8.00 -11.35
N LEU A 64 -13.18 -6.97 -11.67
CA LEU A 64 -13.56 -5.57 -11.52
C LEU A 64 -13.79 -4.96 -12.90
N LEU A 65 -14.99 -4.42 -13.14
CA LEU A 65 -15.42 -3.89 -14.44
C LEU A 65 -15.80 -2.41 -14.35
N GLY A 66 -15.50 -1.66 -15.41
CA GLY A 66 -15.93 -0.27 -15.61
C GLY A 66 -17.40 -0.13 -15.97
N SER A 67 -18.01 -1.19 -16.53
CA SER A 67 -19.42 -1.25 -16.92
C SER A 67 -19.93 -2.70 -16.91
N LEU A 68 -21.22 -2.92 -17.17
CA LEU A 68 -21.81 -4.26 -17.35
C LEU A 68 -21.47 -4.85 -18.73
N ASP A 69 -20.20 -4.79 -19.11
CA ASP A 69 -19.62 -5.40 -20.31
C ASP A 69 -18.32 -6.10 -19.88
N PRO A 70 -18.19 -7.42 -20.03
CA PRO A 70 -16.98 -8.13 -19.62
C PRO A 70 -15.74 -7.75 -20.46
N ASN A 71 -15.91 -7.01 -21.56
CA ASN A 71 -14.80 -6.40 -22.30
C ASN A 71 -14.24 -5.13 -21.64
N ASP A 72 -15.00 -4.51 -20.73
CA ASP A 72 -14.58 -3.36 -19.92
C ASP A 72 -14.02 -3.81 -18.57
N CYS A 73 -13.20 -4.86 -18.60
CA CYS A 73 -12.54 -5.42 -17.43
C CYS A 73 -11.30 -4.61 -17.07
N LEU A 74 -11.27 -4.10 -15.84
CA LEU A 74 -10.20 -3.28 -15.29
C LEU A 74 -9.12 -4.14 -14.63
N ASP A 75 -9.54 -5.13 -13.83
CA ASP A 75 -8.64 -6.08 -13.18
C ASP A 75 -9.34 -7.44 -12.95
N ARG A 76 -8.55 -8.52 -12.88
CA ARG A 76 -9.01 -9.87 -12.52
C ARG A 76 -8.00 -10.63 -11.67
N GLY A 77 -8.51 -11.49 -10.80
CA GLY A 77 -7.68 -12.34 -9.98
C GLY A 77 -8.45 -13.50 -9.37
N HIS A 78 -7.73 -14.53 -8.94
CA HIS A 78 -8.34 -15.68 -8.28
C HIS A 78 -9.08 -15.28 -7.02
N TRP A 79 -8.42 -14.53 -6.13
CA TRP A 79 -9.01 -14.15 -4.85
C TRP A 79 -8.97 -12.66 -4.59
N SER A 80 -8.27 -11.86 -5.41
CA SER A 80 -8.17 -10.44 -5.16
C SER A 80 -7.95 -9.64 -6.44
N VAL A 81 -8.56 -8.46 -6.49
CA VAL A 81 -8.38 -7.46 -7.55
C VAL A 81 -8.34 -6.07 -6.91
N GLY A 82 -7.70 -5.12 -7.59
CA GLY A 82 -7.66 -3.74 -7.13
C GLY A 82 -7.26 -2.76 -8.21
N ASP A 83 -7.73 -1.53 -8.08
CA ASP A 83 -7.41 -0.46 -9.02
C ASP A 83 -7.60 0.92 -8.36
N LEU A 84 -6.77 1.90 -8.77
CA LEU A 84 -6.97 3.30 -8.43
C LEU A 84 -7.99 3.94 -9.36
N LEU A 85 -9.20 4.10 -8.85
CA LEU A 85 -10.35 4.51 -9.65
C LEU A 85 -10.78 5.95 -9.36
N PRO A 86 -11.22 6.71 -10.39
CA PRO A 86 -11.95 7.95 -10.15
C PRO A 86 -13.34 7.68 -9.55
N ALA A 87 -13.98 8.73 -9.03
CA ALA A 87 -15.38 8.68 -8.60
C ALA A 87 -16.27 8.21 -9.76
N GLY A 88 -17.18 7.28 -9.48
CA GLY A 88 -17.96 6.63 -10.53
C GLY A 88 -18.68 5.38 -10.05
N GLN A 89 -19.32 4.71 -10.99
CA GLN A 89 -19.99 3.44 -10.78
C GLN A 89 -19.17 2.33 -11.45
N TYR A 90 -18.98 1.24 -10.73
CA TYR A 90 -18.21 0.07 -11.15
C TYR A 90 -18.98 -1.20 -10.81
N TYR A 91 -18.56 -2.31 -11.39
CA TYR A 91 -19.17 -3.61 -11.17
C TYR A 91 -18.12 -4.62 -10.71
N VAL A 92 -18.51 -5.47 -9.78
CA VAL A 92 -17.68 -6.56 -9.28
C VAL A 92 -18.40 -7.84 -9.58
N THR A 93 -17.74 -8.76 -10.26
CA THR A 93 -18.30 -10.07 -10.56
C THR A 93 -17.50 -11.14 -9.83
N ALA A 94 -18.18 -11.90 -8.98
CA ALA A 94 -17.67 -13.17 -8.46
C ALA A 94 -18.19 -14.26 -9.38
N ASP A 95 -17.30 -14.85 -10.17
CA ASP A 95 -17.62 -15.73 -11.29
C ASP A 95 -17.08 -17.13 -11.08
N THR A 96 -17.82 -18.15 -11.53
CA THR A 96 -17.45 -19.54 -11.32
C THR A 96 -16.59 -20.04 -12.47
N TRP A 97 -15.39 -20.49 -12.14
CA TRP A 97 -14.56 -21.18 -13.10
C TRP A 97 -15.14 -22.56 -13.45
N VAL A 98 -15.06 -22.92 -14.74
CA VAL A 98 -15.54 -24.19 -15.27
C VAL A 98 -14.39 -25.02 -15.82
N ASP A 99 -14.28 -26.26 -15.32
CA ASP A 99 -13.18 -27.15 -15.67
C ASP A 99 -13.20 -27.63 -17.12
N GLY A 100 -12.13 -28.31 -17.54
CA GLY A 100 -12.01 -28.86 -18.91
C GLY A 100 -13.05 -29.94 -19.27
N ASN A 101 -13.83 -30.43 -18.30
CA ASN A 101 -14.95 -31.35 -18.50
C ASN A 101 -16.31 -30.65 -18.50
N GLY A 102 -16.35 -29.33 -18.33
CA GLY A 102 -17.58 -28.55 -18.25
C GLY A 102 -18.26 -28.63 -16.88
N VAL A 103 -17.52 -28.93 -15.81
CA VAL A 103 -18.03 -28.96 -14.44
C VAL A 103 -17.74 -27.62 -13.77
N PRO A 104 -18.78 -26.84 -13.38
CA PRO A 104 -18.59 -25.62 -12.61
C PRO A 104 -18.05 -25.92 -11.21
N ALA A 105 -17.10 -25.12 -10.76
CA ALA A 105 -16.58 -25.14 -9.40
C ALA A 105 -17.34 -24.13 -8.51
N ASP A 106 -18.66 -24.09 -8.62
CA ASP A 106 -19.52 -23.13 -7.93
C ASP A 106 -19.57 -23.40 -6.42
N GLY A 107 -19.87 -22.37 -5.63
CA GLY A 107 -20.06 -22.54 -4.20
C GLY A 107 -20.09 -21.26 -3.40
N ALA A 108 -19.98 -21.45 -2.08
CA ALA A 108 -20.03 -20.35 -1.12
C ALA A 108 -18.72 -19.56 -1.09
N TYR A 109 -18.83 -18.26 -0.84
CA TYR A 109 -17.71 -17.34 -0.66
C TYR A 109 -18.11 -16.17 0.24
N THR A 110 -17.12 -15.43 0.73
CA THR A 110 -17.28 -14.12 1.34
C THR A 110 -16.51 -13.10 0.51
N LEU A 111 -17.21 -12.05 0.07
CA LEU A 111 -16.63 -10.90 -0.62
C LEU A 111 -16.33 -9.80 0.40
N GLY A 112 -15.07 -9.40 0.50
CA GLY A 112 -14.60 -8.20 1.19
C GLY A 112 -14.31 -7.09 0.19
N ILE A 113 -14.70 -5.85 0.51
CA ILE A 113 -14.40 -4.67 -0.30
C ILE A 113 -13.85 -3.55 0.58
N GLY A 114 -12.63 -3.14 0.29
CA GLY A 114 -11.93 -2.03 0.91
C GLY A 114 -11.82 -0.82 -0.03
N LEU A 115 -11.81 0.39 0.52
CA LEU A 115 -11.61 1.61 -0.25
C LEU A 115 -10.85 2.65 0.57
N THR A 116 -9.60 2.92 0.20
CA THR A 116 -8.85 4.06 0.73
C THR A 116 -8.84 5.19 -0.30
N THR A 117 -9.38 6.36 0.08
CA THR A 117 -9.46 7.52 -0.79
C THR A 117 -8.35 8.54 -0.51
N VAL A 118 -8.09 9.43 -1.47
CA VAL A 118 -7.20 10.58 -1.26
C VAL A 118 -7.69 11.43 -0.09
N GLN A 119 -9.02 11.57 0.05
CA GLN A 119 -9.65 12.34 1.12
C GLN A 119 -9.43 11.71 2.51
N ASP A 120 -9.37 10.38 2.62
CA ASP A 120 -9.06 9.70 3.87
C ASP A 120 -7.64 10.04 4.34
N LEU A 121 -6.66 9.95 3.43
CA LEU A 121 -5.27 10.29 3.72
C LEU A 121 -5.11 11.78 4.10
N GLN A 122 -5.80 12.67 3.38
CA GLN A 122 -5.85 14.09 3.72
C GLN A 122 -6.53 14.34 5.08
N GLY A 123 -7.55 13.55 5.42
CA GLY A 123 -8.21 13.57 6.73
C GLY A 123 -7.26 13.25 7.88
N TRP A 124 -6.19 12.50 7.61
CA TRP A 124 -5.09 12.22 8.54
C TRP A 124 -3.98 13.27 8.51
N GLY A 125 -4.17 14.37 7.77
CA GLY A 125 -3.24 15.49 7.69
C GLY A 125 -2.13 15.34 6.66
N MET A 126 -2.22 14.37 5.74
CA MET A 126 -1.30 14.25 4.60
C MET A 126 -1.55 15.37 3.58
N ASP A 127 -0.48 15.87 2.93
CA ASP A 127 -0.63 16.79 1.80
C ASP A 127 -1.41 16.12 0.66
N GLY A 128 -2.22 16.90 -0.06
CA GLY A 128 -3.10 16.36 -1.11
C GLY A 128 -2.34 15.77 -2.31
N GLY A 129 -1.20 16.36 -2.68
CA GLY A 129 -0.33 15.81 -3.72
C GLY A 129 0.35 14.52 -3.26
N VAL A 130 0.87 14.52 -2.04
CA VAL A 130 1.49 13.32 -1.44
C VAL A 130 0.48 12.18 -1.27
N ALA A 131 -0.77 12.49 -0.89
CA ALA A 131 -1.85 11.51 -0.79
C ALA A 131 -2.21 10.90 -2.15
N TYR A 132 -2.25 11.73 -3.20
CA TYR A 132 -2.44 11.26 -4.58
C TYR A 132 -1.29 10.34 -5.02
N ASP A 133 -0.05 10.80 -4.84
CA ASP A 133 1.16 10.04 -5.19
C ASP A 133 1.21 8.72 -4.42
N ALA A 134 0.85 8.72 -3.12
CA ALA A 134 0.87 7.52 -2.29
C ALA A 134 -0.04 6.42 -2.82
N LEU A 135 -1.28 6.76 -3.21
CA LEU A 135 -2.22 5.78 -3.77
C LEU A 135 -1.85 5.39 -5.20
N HIS A 136 -1.29 6.31 -6.00
CA HIS A 136 -0.79 5.98 -7.34
C HIS A 136 0.39 5.00 -7.27
N VAL A 137 1.35 5.24 -6.38
CA VAL A 137 2.48 4.33 -6.14
C VAL A 137 1.99 2.96 -5.69
N PHE A 138 0.98 2.91 -4.82
CA PHE A 138 0.40 1.65 -4.36
C PHE A 138 -0.28 0.88 -5.51
N ASP A 139 -1.04 1.57 -6.35
CA ASP A 139 -1.67 1.01 -7.55
C ASP A 139 -0.65 0.45 -8.55
N ARG A 140 0.41 1.21 -8.84
CA ARG A 140 1.52 0.72 -9.67
C ARG A 140 2.16 -0.52 -9.07
N ALA A 141 2.39 -0.54 -7.76
CA ALA A 141 2.94 -1.71 -7.07
C ALA A 141 1.99 -2.92 -7.09
N TRP A 142 0.68 -2.69 -7.03
CA TRP A 142 -0.35 -3.73 -7.17
C TRP A 142 -0.24 -4.40 -8.54
N HIS A 143 -0.30 -3.62 -9.61
CA HIS A 143 -0.26 -4.11 -10.99
C HIS A 143 1.10 -4.73 -11.39
N ASP A 144 2.18 -4.33 -10.72
CA ASP A 144 3.50 -4.95 -10.88
C ASP A 144 3.66 -6.25 -10.04
N GLY A 145 2.63 -6.66 -9.28
CA GLY A 145 2.64 -7.88 -8.45
C GLY A 145 3.54 -7.79 -7.21
N LEU A 146 3.74 -6.58 -6.69
CA LEU A 146 4.65 -6.31 -5.56
C LEU A 146 3.92 -6.21 -4.20
N VAL A 147 2.59 -6.12 -4.21
CA VAL A 147 1.75 -6.04 -3.01
C VAL A 147 1.51 -7.44 -2.44
N GLU A 148 2.01 -7.69 -1.23
CA GLU A 148 1.84 -8.97 -0.52
C GLU A 148 0.91 -8.84 0.69
N THR A 149 0.75 -7.61 1.22
CA THR A 149 -0.11 -7.29 2.35
C THR A 149 -0.77 -5.92 2.14
N THR A 150 -1.78 -5.62 2.93
CA THR A 150 -2.50 -4.33 2.93
C THR A 150 -1.76 -3.23 3.71
N ALA A 151 -0.65 -3.58 4.37
CA ALA A 151 0.08 -2.67 5.25
C ALA A 151 0.92 -1.68 4.44
N TYR A 152 0.69 -0.39 4.66
CA TYR A 152 1.40 0.66 3.94
C TYR A 152 1.87 1.79 4.88
N ALA A 153 3.06 2.30 4.61
CA ALA A 153 3.59 3.47 5.27
C ALA A 153 4.04 4.53 4.25
N VAL A 154 3.77 5.79 4.55
CA VAL A 154 4.18 6.93 3.74
C VAL A 154 4.94 7.89 4.63
N VAL A 155 6.13 8.30 4.20
CA VAL A 155 6.94 9.34 4.83
C VAL A 155 7.02 10.53 3.88
N ASP A 156 6.63 11.72 4.35
CA ASP A 156 6.83 12.97 3.61
C ASP A 156 8.02 13.72 4.20
N PHE A 157 9.15 13.69 3.51
CA PHE A 157 10.36 14.39 3.96
C PHE A 157 10.34 15.91 3.69
N ALA A 158 9.36 16.44 2.94
CA ALA A 158 9.17 17.89 2.80
C ALA A 158 8.61 18.49 4.10
N VAL A 159 7.96 17.67 4.93
CA VAL A 159 7.51 18.06 6.26
C VAL A 159 8.68 18.09 7.24
N HIS A 160 8.78 19.21 7.96
CA HIS A 160 9.78 19.46 8.99
C HIS A 160 9.84 18.34 10.05
N ALA A 161 11.04 17.97 10.49
CA ALA A 161 11.27 16.86 11.42
C ALA A 161 10.67 17.06 12.83
N ALA A 162 10.25 18.28 13.19
CA ALA A 162 9.50 18.56 14.43
C ALA A 162 7.98 18.35 14.27
N GLN A 163 7.51 17.93 13.10
CA GLN A 163 6.13 17.56 12.83
C GLN A 163 6.05 16.06 12.53
N LYS A 164 4.89 15.47 12.83
CA LYS A 164 4.62 14.08 12.46
C LYS A 164 4.52 14.00 10.94
N ARG A 165 5.34 13.16 10.33
CA ARG A 165 5.55 13.10 8.88
C ARG A 165 5.56 11.68 8.32
N MET A 166 5.22 10.70 9.16
CA MET A 166 5.05 9.31 8.76
C MET A 166 3.64 8.86 9.11
N TRP A 167 2.93 8.32 8.13
CA TRP A 167 1.63 7.67 8.28
C TRP A 167 1.83 6.17 8.06
N VAL A 168 1.20 5.36 8.90
CA VAL A 168 1.19 3.90 8.79
C VAL A 168 -0.26 3.47 8.90
N PHE A 169 -0.75 2.77 7.89
CA PHE A 169 -2.17 2.47 7.73
C PHE A 169 -2.38 1.19 6.93
N ASP A 170 -3.58 0.66 7.02
CA ASP A 170 -4.04 -0.46 6.21
C ASP A 170 -4.88 0.11 5.03
N VAL A 171 -4.52 -0.29 3.81
CA VAL A 171 -5.16 0.22 2.58
C VAL A 171 -6.53 -0.40 2.34
N PHE A 172 -6.81 -1.58 2.90
CA PHE A 172 -8.07 -2.28 2.72
C PHE A 172 -9.15 -1.76 3.67
N ASP A 173 -8.89 -1.73 4.97
CA ASP A 173 -9.89 -1.30 5.97
C ASP A 173 -9.92 0.22 6.21
N THR A 174 -9.02 0.96 5.57
CA THR A 174 -8.89 2.42 5.66
C THR A 174 -8.62 2.88 7.10
N SER A 175 -7.84 2.12 7.86
CA SER A 175 -7.49 2.45 9.24
C SER A 175 -6.09 3.05 9.37
N LEU A 176 -6.03 4.26 9.95
CA LEU A 176 -4.77 4.84 10.39
C LEU A 176 -4.28 4.16 11.65
N ARG A 177 -3.14 3.47 11.56
CA ARG A 177 -2.48 2.83 12.69
C ARG A 177 -1.62 3.80 13.48
N HIS A 178 -0.75 4.55 12.79
CA HIS A 178 0.14 5.53 13.39
C HIS A 178 0.29 6.79 12.52
N HIS A 179 0.30 7.95 13.17
CA HIS A 179 0.82 9.20 12.63
C HIS A 179 1.93 9.70 13.56
N THR A 180 3.18 9.66 13.11
CA THR A 180 4.35 9.75 13.98
C THR A 180 5.52 10.56 13.40
N TYR A 181 6.48 10.88 14.26
CA TYR A 181 7.79 11.42 13.87
C TYR A 181 8.67 10.30 13.32
N THR A 182 9.52 10.63 12.36
CA THR A 182 10.59 9.73 11.90
C THR A 182 11.82 10.55 11.52
N THR A 183 12.97 9.92 11.52
CA THR A 183 14.27 10.56 11.25
C THR A 183 14.60 10.60 9.77
N VAL A 184 15.56 11.44 9.42
CA VAL A 184 16.26 11.40 8.12
C VAL A 184 17.76 11.20 8.39
N GLY A 185 18.54 10.86 7.37
CA GLY A 185 20.01 10.82 7.47
C GLY A 185 20.62 12.19 7.78
N GLU A 186 21.66 12.25 8.62
CA GLU A 186 22.34 13.50 9.02
C GLU A 186 22.89 14.28 7.83
N ALA A 187 23.33 13.60 6.77
CA ALA A 187 23.82 14.28 5.57
C ALA A 187 22.68 14.67 4.60
N SER A 188 21.45 14.26 4.90
CA SER A 188 20.25 14.74 4.20
C SER A 188 19.81 16.12 4.70
N ASP A 189 20.12 16.47 5.95
CA ASP A 189 19.89 17.77 6.57
C ASP A 189 21.22 18.32 7.14
N PRO A 190 22.13 18.82 6.28
CA PRO A 190 23.47 19.25 6.69
C PRO A 190 23.47 20.53 7.54
N ASN A 191 22.39 21.32 7.52
CA ASN A 191 22.28 22.56 8.29
C ASN A 191 21.58 22.34 9.66
N ALA A 192 21.02 21.14 9.89
CA ALA A 192 20.32 20.69 11.08
C ALA A 192 19.12 21.58 11.45
N ASP A 193 18.45 22.13 10.44
CA ASP A 193 17.28 22.99 10.60
C ASP A 193 15.95 22.20 10.60
N GLY A 194 16.01 20.88 10.48
CA GLY A 194 14.87 19.97 10.51
C GLY A 194 14.21 19.74 9.16
N PHE A 195 14.68 20.38 8.08
CA PHE A 195 14.26 20.09 6.70
C PHE A 195 15.27 19.21 5.97
N ALA A 196 14.79 18.19 5.27
CA ALA A 196 15.66 17.40 4.41
C ALA A 196 15.95 18.17 3.11
N ASP A 197 17.23 18.29 2.76
CA ASP A 197 17.71 18.98 1.56
C ASP A 197 18.05 18.01 0.42
N SER A 198 18.50 16.79 0.73
CA SER A 198 18.98 15.85 -0.29
C SER A 198 19.00 14.38 0.15
N PHE A 199 18.99 13.49 -0.84
CA PHE A 199 18.93 12.04 -0.64
C PHE A 199 20.04 11.36 -1.42
N SER A 200 20.30 10.08 -1.15
CA SER A 200 21.30 9.33 -1.90
C SER A 200 21.08 7.83 -1.77
N ASN A 201 21.38 7.14 -2.88
CA ASN A 201 21.44 5.69 -2.94
C ASN A 201 22.86 5.12 -2.66
N LEU A 202 23.86 5.97 -2.46
CA LEU A 202 25.25 5.56 -2.29
C LEU A 202 25.57 5.08 -0.87
N SER A 203 26.35 4.01 -0.77
CA SER A 203 26.84 3.51 0.52
C SER A 203 27.78 4.49 1.20
N GLY A 204 27.65 4.64 2.52
CA GLY A 204 28.42 5.59 3.32
C GLY A 204 28.04 7.06 3.12
N SER A 205 26.96 7.37 2.39
CA SER A 205 26.55 8.77 2.17
C SER A 205 25.92 9.43 3.41
N HIS A 206 25.48 8.62 4.39
CA HIS A 206 24.73 9.06 5.58
C HIS A 206 23.43 9.83 5.26
N LYS A 207 22.85 9.54 4.08
CA LYS A 207 21.58 10.12 3.62
C LYS A 207 20.51 9.05 3.60
N SER A 208 19.26 9.45 3.76
CA SER A 208 18.12 8.57 3.47
C SER A 208 17.95 8.35 1.96
N SER A 209 17.21 7.31 1.58
CA SER A 209 16.80 7.04 0.20
C SER A 209 15.35 7.44 -0.01
N LEU A 210 15.00 7.85 -1.24
CA LEU A 210 13.62 8.06 -1.68
C LEU A 210 13.07 6.81 -2.37
N GLY A 211 11.77 6.82 -2.67
CA GLY A 211 11.13 5.77 -3.46
C GLY A 211 10.44 4.71 -2.63
N LEU A 212 9.84 3.76 -3.34
CA LEU A 212 9.10 2.64 -2.76
C LEU A 212 10.04 1.54 -2.26
N MET A 213 9.79 1.06 -1.05
CA MET A 213 10.52 -0.03 -0.40
C MET A 213 9.53 -1.06 0.15
N LYS A 214 10.01 -2.28 0.37
CA LYS A 214 9.27 -3.37 1.03
C LYS A 214 9.88 -3.69 2.38
N GLY A 215 9.03 -3.81 3.40
CA GLY A 215 9.37 -4.36 4.71
C GLY A 215 9.69 -5.84 4.58
N ALA A 216 10.82 -6.24 5.18
CA ALA A 216 11.29 -7.61 5.13
C ALA A 216 11.39 -8.19 6.55
N GLU A 217 12.38 -9.05 6.80
CA GLU A 217 12.49 -9.77 8.06
C GLU A 217 12.82 -8.86 9.25
N LEU A 218 12.23 -9.19 10.40
CA LEU A 218 12.64 -8.66 11.69
C LEU A 218 13.96 -9.31 12.13
N TYR A 219 14.87 -8.51 12.69
CA TYR A 219 16.16 -8.99 13.20
C TYR A 219 16.65 -8.13 14.36
N THR A 220 17.64 -8.63 15.10
CA THR A 220 18.30 -7.86 16.18
C THR A 220 19.65 -7.37 15.68
N GLY A 221 19.77 -6.05 15.51
CA GLY A 221 21.00 -5.36 15.11
C GLY A 221 21.64 -4.58 16.26
N THR A 222 22.58 -3.69 15.91
CA THR A 222 23.27 -2.80 16.87
C THR A 222 22.32 -1.92 17.67
N TYR A 223 21.19 -1.51 17.06
CA TYR A 223 20.15 -0.70 17.71
C TYR A 223 19.00 -1.52 18.30
N GLY A 224 19.24 -2.83 18.51
CA GLY A 224 18.23 -3.76 19.02
C GLY A 224 17.29 -4.28 17.92
N PRO A 225 16.07 -4.70 18.29
CA PRO A 225 15.07 -5.16 17.33
C PRO A 225 14.82 -4.12 16.23
N SER A 226 14.94 -4.57 14.98
CA SER A 226 14.89 -3.76 13.75
C SER A 226 14.18 -4.53 12.64
N MET A 227 13.76 -3.83 11.58
CA MET A 227 13.16 -4.43 10.39
C MET A 227 13.99 -4.04 9.16
N ARG A 228 14.39 -5.02 8.35
CA ARG A 228 15.07 -4.74 7.08
C ARG A 228 14.10 -4.17 6.05
N LEU A 229 14.67 -3.40 5.13
CA LEU A 229 13.96 -2.83 3.99
C LEU A 229 14.64 -3.29 2.71
N ASP A 230 13.83 -3.62 1.71
CA ASP A 230 14.24 -3.89 0.34
C ASP A 230 13.79 -2.75 -0.56
N GLY A 231 14.72 -2.15 -1.30
CA GLY A 231 14.37 -1.12 -2.28
C GLY A 231 13.71 -1.74 -3.52
N LEU A 232 12.61 -1.16 -3.96
CA LEU A 232 11.87 -1.61 -5.16
C LEU A 232 12.12 -0.71 -6.38
N GLU A 233 12.92 0.34 -6.25
CA GLU A 233 13.11 1.36 -7.28
C GLU A 233 14.59 1.48 -7.69
N PRO A 234 14.98 0.83 -8.81
CA PRO A 234 16.35 0.82 -9.30
C PRO A 234 16.94 2.22 -9.48
N GLY A 235 18.16 2.43 -9.00
CA GLY A 235 18.86 3.72 -9.07
C GLY A 235 18.57 4.63 -7.87
N PHE A 236 17.39 4.54 -7.26
CA PHE A 236 16.98 5.39 -6.13
C PHE A 236 17.14 4.71 -4.78
N ASN A 237 16.79 3.43 -4.67
CA ASN A 237 16.82 2.74 -3.38
C ASN A 237 17.22 1.26 -3.45
N ASP A 238 17.65 0.75 -4.60
CA ASP A 238 18.14 -0.62 -4.77
C ASP A 238 19.35 -0.98 -3.86
N ASN A 239 20.03 0.02 -3.28
CA ASN A 239 21.09 -0.21 -2.28
C ASN A 239 20.61 -0.11 -0.81
N VAL A 240 19.32 0.07 -0.51
CA VAL A 240 18.80 0.20 0.87
C VAL A 240 19.22 -0.96 1.76
N ARG A 241 19.01 -2.21 1.32
CA ARG A 241 19.42 -3.42 2.07
C ARG A 241 20.94 -3.49 2.29
N PRO A 242 21.80 -3.44 1.26
CA PRO A 242 23.25 -3.52 1.47
C PRO A 242 23.82 -2.33 2.25
N ARG A 243 23.11 -1.20 2.31
CA ARG A 243 23.46 -0.04 3.14
C ARG A 243 22.98 -0.16 4.59
N ALA A 244 22.28 -1.23 4.95
CA ALA A 244 21.67 -1.42 6.26
C ALA A 244 20.75 -0.26 6.67
N ILE A 245 20.03 0.33 5.70
CA ILE A 245 18.94 1.27 5.96
C ILE A 245 17.75 0.43 6.43
N VAL A 246 17.33 0.66 7.67
CA VAL A 246 16.34 -0.18 8.38
C VAL A 246 15.36 0.69 9.18
N VAL A 247 14.26 0.09 9.62
CA VAL A 247 13.37 0.69 10.63
C VAL A 247 13.79 0.18 12.01
N HIS A 248 14.06 1.09 12.95
CA HIS A 248 14.49 0.71 14.30
C HIS A 248 14.05 1.71 15.37
N SER A 249 14.14 1.30 16.64
CA SER A 249 13.86 2.15 17.79
C SER A 249 14.85 3.31 17.88
N TRP A 250 14.36 4.53 18.11
CA TRP A 250 15.19 5.72 18.25
C TRP A 250 14.58 6.71 19.23
N THR A 251 15.25 6.97 20.35
CA THR A 251 14.76 7.95 21.35
C THR A 251 14.70 9.37 20.80
N GLY A 252 15.49 9.68 19.76
CA GLY A 252 15.49 10.97 19.07
C GLY A 252 14.20 11.28 18.30
N SER A 253 13.34 10.30 18.04
CA SER A 253 12.01 10.52 17.44
C SER A 253 10.87 10.43 18.45
N ALA A 254 11.17 10.20 19.74
CA ALA A 254 10.15 10.19 20.78
C ALA A 254 9.54 11.61 20.96
N PRO A 255 8.24 11.75 21.20
CA PRO A 255 7.59 13.05 21.37
C PRO A 255 8.26 13.95 22.41
N ALA A 256 8.75 13.38 23.52
CA ALA A 256 9.46 14.12 24.56
C ALA A 256 10.80 14.70 24.07
N TYR A 257 11.51 13.99 23.19
CA TYR A 257 12.74 14.51 22.58
C TYR A 257 12.41 15.67 21.64
N VAL A 258 11.48 15.45 20.71
CA VAL A 258 11.10 16.45 19.69
C VAL A 258 10.58 17.74 20.34
N ALA A 259 9.81 17.64 21.43
CA ALA A 259 9.31 18.79 22.18
C ALA A 259 10.43 19.69 22.77
N THR A 260 11.61 19.12 23.04
CA THR A 260 12.78 19.87 23.53
C THR A 260 13.72 20.34 22.42
N HIS A 261 13.43 19.97 21.16
CA HIS A 261 14.21 20.32 19.98
C HIS A 261 13.31 20.90 18.87
N PRO A 262 12.59 22.00 19.12
CA PRO A 262 11.61 22.53 18.17
C PRO A 262 12.24 23.02 16.85
N THR A 263 13.53 23.37 16.87
CA THR A 263 14.27 23.79 15.67
C THR A 263 14.71 22.61 14.83
N SER A 264 15.42 21.62 15.38
CA SER A 264 15.94 20.49 14.59
C SER A 264 14.95 19.34 14.45
N GLY A 265 13.95 19.24 15.33
CA GLY A 265 13.00 18.14 15.37
C GLY A 265 13.62 16.81 15.80
N ALA A 266 13.16 15.72 15.17
CA ALA A 266 13.65 14.37 15.43
C ALA A 266 15.16 14.24 15.13
N ALA A 267 15.92 13.65 16.04
CA ALA A 267 17.38 13.55 15.89
C ALA A 267 17.76 12.69 14.67
N PRO A 268 18.66 13.13 13.78
CA PRO A 268 18.99 12.40 12.57
C PRO A 268 19.69 11.06 12.87
N THR A 269 19.61 10.14 11.91
CA THR A 269 20.35 8.87 11.86
C THR A 269 21.38 8.91 10.73
N TRP A 270 21.92 7.78 10.28
CA TRP A 270 22.73 7.69 9.05
C TRP A 270 21.92 7.29 7.80
N GLY A 271 20.60 7.45 7.86
CA GLY A 271 19.67 7.23 6.76
C GLY A 271 18.49 6.32 7.11
N CYS A 272 18.56 5.61 8.23
CA CYS A 272 17.49 4.77 8.79
C CYS A 272 16.25 5.58 9.19
N LEU A 273 15.12 4.88 9.26
CA LEU A 273 13.88 5.41 9.84
C LEU A 273 13.86 5.07 11.34
N GLY A 274 14.25 6.03 12.16
CA GLY A 274 14.18 5.96 13.61
C GLY A 274 12.77 6.29 14.10
N ILE A 275 12.18 5.37 14.87
CA ILE A 275 10.79 5.44 15.34
C ILE A 275 10.77 5.47 16.87
N ASP A 276 9.78 6.20 17.43
CA ASP A 276 9.53 6.25 18.87
C ASP A 276 9.51 4.84 19.49
N PRO A 277 10.34 4.58 20.53
CA PRO A 277 10.37 3.30 21.24
C PRO A 277 9.00 2.82 21.72
N GLY A 278 8.04 3.72 21.98
CA GLY A 278 6.69 3.38 22.43
C GLY A 278 5.82 2.70 21.37
N ILE A 279 6.13 2.83 20.07
CA ILE A 279 5.30 2.31 18.98
C ILE A 279 6.06 1.42 17.99
N VAL A 280 7.39 1.42 18.02
CA VAL A 280 8.23 0.80 16.99
C VAL A 280 8.08 -0.71 16.87
N GLU A 281 7.70 -1.42 17.94
CA GLU A 281 7.38 -2.85 17.90
C GLU A 281 6.15 -3.12 17.03
N ASP A 282 5.09 -2.36 17.30
CA ASP A 282 3.81 -2.47 16.62
C ASP A 282 3.92 -2.07 15.13
N LEU A 283 4.59 -0.96 14.85
CA LEU A 283 4.83 -0.48 13.49
C LEU A 283 5.64 -1.47 12.67
N ARG A 284 6.75 -1.99 13.21
CA ARG A 284 7.59 -2.97 12.48
C ARG A 284 6.86 -4.28 12.27
N SER A 285 6.10 -4.76 13.27
CA SER A 285 5.35 -6.01 13.12
C SER A 285 4.25 -5.90 12.06
N PHE A 286 3.65 -4.71 11.92
CA PHE A 286 2.64 -4.45 10.89
C PHE A 286 3.24 -4.38 9.47
N LEU A 287 4.44 -3.81 9.32
CA LEU A 287 5.08 -3.66 8.01
C LEU A 287 6.00 -4.81 7.61
N ALA A 288 6.41 -5.67 8.54
CA ALA A 288 7.34 -6.76 8.27
C ALA A 288 6.74 -7.76 7.28
N GLU A 289 7.62 -8.41 6.52
CA GLU A 289 7.27 -9.50 5.61
C GLU A 289 6.17 -9.10 4.60
N GLY A 290 6.38 -7.99 3.89
CA GLY A 290 5.57 -7.63 2.71
C GLY A 290 4.97 -6.23 2.72
N GLY A 291 4.88 -5.57 3.88
CA GLY A 291 4.32 -4.21 3.97
C GLY A 291 5.13 -3.20 3.16
N LEU A 292 4.46 -2.29 2.48
CA LEU A 292 5.11 -1.28 1.64
C LEU A 292 5.46 -0.02 2.43
N LEU A 293 6.51 0.67 2.00
CA LEU A 293 6.93 1.95 2.57
C LEU A 293 7.39 2.91 1.47
N LEU A 294 6.68 4.03 1.31
CA LEU A 294 7.05 5.11 0.41
C LEU A 294 7.81 6.20 1.18
N SER A 295 9.06 6.45 0.78
CA SER A 295 9.82 7.64 1.19
C SER A 295 9.68 8.73 0.14
N HIS A 296 8.81 9.70 0.38
CA HIS A 296 8.47 10.78 -0.54
C HIS A 296 9.22 12.07 -0.23
N PHE A 297 9.64 12.76 -1.28
CA PHE A 297 10.10 14.14 -1.25
C PHE A 297 9.93 14.74 -2.65
N PRO A 298 9.60 16.03 -2.81
CA PRO A 298 9.54 16.69 -4.11
C PRO A 298 10.96 16.98 -4.67
N ASP A 299 11.80 15.94 -4.80
CA ASP A 299 13.12 16.02 -5.41
C ASP A 299 12.95 15.99 -6.93
N GLY A 300 13.42 17.03 -7.62
CA GLY A 300 13.25 17.17 -9.05
C GLY A 300 13.79 15.97 -9.85
N SER A 301 14.81 15.25 -9.38
CA SER A 301 15.32 14.09 -10.12
C SER A 301 14.42 12.86 -9.96
N TRP A 302 14.09 12.49 -8.72
CA TRP A 302 13.22 11.35 -8.41
C TRP A 302 11.78 11.57 -8.92
N SER A 303 11.19 12.72 -8.62
CA SER A 303 9.82 13.05 -9.07
C SER A 303 9.62 13.06 -10.58
N GLN A 304 10.68 13.23 -11.38
CA GLN A 304 10.60 13.22 -12.85
C GLN A 304 10.92 11.87 -13.50
N THR A 305 11.57 10.95 -12.77
CA THR A 305 12.08 9.71 -13.37
C THR A 305 11.72 8.45 -12.58
N SER A 306 10.95 8.60 -11.51
CA SER A 306 10.39 7.47 -10.78
C SER A 306 9.53 6.60 -11.70
N THR A 307 9.60 5.29 -11.49
CA THR A 307 8.75 4.33 -12.19
C THR A 307 7.40 4.11 -11.51
N PHE A 308 7.23 4.66 -10.29
CA PHE A 308 6.01 4.50 -9.49
C PHE A 308 5.20 5.79 -9.33
N LEU A 309 5.83 6.97 -9.44
CA LEU A 309 5.09 8.23 -9.42
C LEU A 309 4.34 8.48 -10.75
N PRO A 310 3.28 9.30 -10.73
CA PRO A 310 2.47 9.63 -11.92
C PRO A 310 3.22 10.32 -13.07
#